data_AF-A0A6G5QG64-F1
#
_entry.id   AF-A0A6G5QG64-F1
#
_cell.length_a   1.000
_cell.length_b   1.000
_cell.length_c   1.000
_cell.angle_alpha   90.00
_cell.angle_beta   90.00
_cell.angle_gamma   90.00
#
_symmetry.space_group_name_H-M   'P 1'
#
loop_
_entity.id
_entity.type
_entity.pdbx_description
1 polymer ?
#
loop_
_entity_poly.entity_id
_entity_poly.type
_entity_poly.pdbx_seq_one_letter_code
_entity_poly.pdbx_strand_id
1 'polypeptide(L)'
;MLSLLTTNKLTAEITQILSTNKELMDLSRHQAFKAILGYILALSDTNTAIAFDKTAKKSDRLKAIDRVALIDEILTYILNYKENEND
;
A
#
# COMPACT_ATOMS: atom_id res chain seq x y z
N MET A 1 -10.41 49.23 3.90
CA MET A 1 -10.98 48.24 2.96
C MET A 1 -9.93 47.50 2.14
N LEU A 2 -8.88 48.16 1.62
CA LEU A 2 -7.83 47.49 0.81
C LEU A 2 -7.07 46.35 1.56
N SER A 3 -6.78 46.53 2.85
CA SER A 3 -6.01 45.54 3.64
C SER A 3 -6.76 44.23 3.89
N LEU A 4 -8.08 44.29 4.09
CA LEU A 4 -8.93 43.11 4.29
C LEU A 4 -9.03 42.26 3.02
N LEU A 5 -9.07 42.90 1.84
CA LEU A 5 -9.12 42.20 0.55
C LEU A 5 -7.83 41.41 0.30
N THR A 6 -6.67 42.01 0.62
CA THR A 6 -5.37 41.34 0.53
C THR A 6 -5.23 40.18 1.53
N THR A 7 -5.73 40.35 2.76
CA THR A 7 -5.71 39.27 3.76
C THR A 7 -6.57 38.09 3.31
N ASN A 8 -7.77 38.34 2.77
CA ASN A 8 -8.65 37.27 2.30
C ASN A 8 -8.08 36.49 1.13
N LYS A 9 -7.39 37.18 0.20
CA LYS A 9 -6.72 36.53 -0.93
C LYS A 9 -5.58 35.62 -0.47
N LEU A 10 -4.73 36.11 0.44
CA LEU A 10 -3.62 35.33 0.98
C LEU A 10 -4.11 34.08 1.75
N THR A 11 -5.16 34.22 2.55
CA THR A 11 -5.78 33.10 3.26
C THR A 11 -6.27 32.02 2.28
N ALA A 12 -6.93 32.42 1.19
CA ALA A 12 -7.42 31.47 0.18
C ALA A 12 -6.27 30.70 -0.50
N GLU A 13 -5.18 31.40 -0.85
CA GLU A 13 -3.99 30.78 -1.45
C GLU A 13 -3.33 29.78 -0.50
N ILE A 14 -3.19 30.11 0.79
CA ILE A 14 -2.65 29.19 1.81
C ILE A 14 -3.53 27.95 1.96
N THR A 15 -4.86 28.11 2.04
CA THR A 15 -5.80 26.99 2.15
C THR A 15 -5.69 26.05 0.94
N GLN A 16 -5.58 26.60 -0.26
CA GLN A 16 -5.43 25.81 -1.48
C GLN A 16 -4.13 24.99 -1.49
N ILE A 17 -3.00 25.62 -1.12
CA ILE A 17 -1.70 24.93 -1.02
C ILE A 17 -1.75 23.78 -0.03
N LEU A 18 -2.37 24.00 1.15
CA LEU A 18 -2.53 22.96 2.16
C LEU A 18 -3.41 21.81 1.67
N SER A 19 -4.48 22.10 0.93
CA SER A 19 -5.36 21.08 0.32
C SER A 19 -4.61 20.23 -0.70
N THR A 20 -3.90 20.86 -1.65
CA THR A 20 -3.12 20.16 -2.67
C THR A 20 -2.01 19.30 -2.05
N ASN A 21 -1.32 19.80 -1.01
CA ASN A 21 -0.31 19.01 -0.31
C ASN A 21 -0.92 17.75 0.33
N LYS A 22 -2.12 17.85 0.91
CA LYS A 22 -2.82 16.68 1.47
C LYS A 22 -3.14 15.65 0.38
N GLU A 23 -3.72 16.08 -0.74
CA GLU A 23 -4.03 15.20 -1.87
C GLU A 23 -2.78 14.51 -2.44
N LEU A 24 -1.67 15.24 -2.55
CA LEU A 24 -0.39 14.68 -3.00
C LEU A 24 0.16 13.64 -2.01
N MET A 25 0.05 13.89 -0.71
CA MET A 25 0.42 12.92 0.31
C MET A 25 -0.45 11.66 0.23
N ASP A 26 -1.77 11.82 0.09
CA ASP A 26 -2.73 10.73 0.00
C ASP A 26 -2.47 9.87 -1.26
N LEU A 27 -2.23 10.51 -2.40
CA LEU A 27 -1.84 9.84 -3.65
C LEU A 27 -0.52 9.08 -3.49
N SER A 28 0.47 9.67 -2.83
CA SER A 28 1.77 9.03 -2.59
C SER A 28 1.63 7.78 -1.72
N ARG A 29 0.79 7.84 -0.66
CA ARG A 29 0.48 6.67 0.17
C ARG A 29 -0.22 5.58 -0.63
N HIS A 30 -1.17 5.93 -1.49
CA HIS A 30 -1.86 4.98 -2.36
C HIS A 30 -0.90 4.29 -3.35
N GLN A 31 0.00 5.05 -3.96
CA GLN A 31 1.00 4.50 -4.88
C GLN A 31 1.97 3.56 -4.15
N ALA A 32 2.45 3.95 -2.96
CA ALA A 32 3.31 3.10 -2.14
C ALA A 32 2.61 1.80 -1.74
N PHE A 33 1.34 1.87 -1.33
CA PHE A 33 0.54 0.68 -0.99
C PHE A 33 0.37 -0.25 -2.20
N LYS A 34 0.05 0.28 -3.38
CA LYS A 34 -0.01 -0.49 -4.63
C LYS A 34 1.31 -1.18 -4.96
N ALA A 35 2.44 -0.49 -4.78
CA ALA A 35 3.75 -1.08 -5.02
C ALA A 35 4.01 -2.27 -4.08
N ILE A 36 3.68 -2.14 -2.79
CA ILE A 36 3.80 -3.22 -1.81
C ILE A 36 2.94 -4.43 -2.21
N LEU A 37 1.69 -4.22 -2.60
CA LEU A 37 0.82 -5.30 -3.09
C LEU A 37 1.41 -5.97 -4.33
N GLY A 38 1.96 -5.20 -5.27
CA GLY A 38 2.65 -5.74 -6.44
C GLY A 38 3.82 -6.64 -6.07
N TYR A 39 4.64 -6.26 -5.08
CA TYR A 39 5.73 -7.10 -4.58
C TYR A 39 5.23 -8.39 -3.92
N ILE A 40 4.16 -8.31 -3.12
CA ILE A 40 3.57 -9.49 -2.47
C ILE A 40 3.07 -10.50 -3.52
N LEU A 41 2.41 -10.03 -4.58
CA LEU A 41 1.95 -10.89 -5.68
C LEU A 41 3.13 -11.55 -6.42
N ALA A 42 4.19 -10.79 -6.73
CA ALA A 42 5.38 -11.35 -7.36
C ALA A 42 6.08 -12.42 -6.50
N LEU A 43 6.10 -12.24 -5.17
CA LEU A 43 6.58 -13.24 -4.23
C LEU A 43 5.68 -14.49 -4.21
N SER A 44 4.36 -14.30 -4.30
CA SER A 44 3.40 -15.41 -4.39
C SER A 44 3.67 -16.27 -5.63
N ASP A 45 3.81 -15.64 -6.80
CA ASP A 45 4.08 -16.32 -8.06
C ASP A 45 5.41 -17.08 -8.01
N THR A 46 6.45 -16.43 -7.49
CA THR A 46 7.79 -17.03 -7.38
C THR A 46 7.78 -18.26 -6.47
N ASN A 47 7.16 -18.16 -5.29
CA ASN A 47 7.11 -19.29 -4.35
C ASN A 47 6.16 -20.40 -4.86
N THR A 48 5.08 -20.04 -5.55
CA THR A 48 4.20 -21.01 -6.21
C THR A 48 4.97 -21.81 -7.27
N ALA A 49 5.74 -21.14 -8.12
CA ALA A 49 6.58 -21.81 -9.12
C ALA A 49 7.56 -22.81 -8.47
N ILE A 50 8.24 -22.40 -7.39
CA ILE A 50 9.19 -23.27 -6.67
C ILE A 50 8.47 -24.44 -5.99
N ALA A 51 7.31 -24.22 -5.36
CA ALA A 51 6.54 -25.26 -4.68
C ALA A 51 6.17 -26.43 -5.62
N PHE A 52 5.81 -26.09 -6.87
CA PHE A 52 5.38 -27.06 -7.88
C PHE A 52 6.51 -27.55 -8.80
N ASP A 53 7.71 -26.97 -8.73
CA ASP A 53 8.87 -27.45 -9.45
C ASP A 53 9.37 -28.79 -8.88
N LYS A 54 9.19 -29.87 -9.65
CA LYS A 54 9.61 -31.23 -9.26
C LYS A 54 11.13 -31.43 -9.31
N THR A 55 11.86 -30.54 -9.96
CA THR A 55 13.33 -30.59 -10.06
C THR A 55 14.02 -29.89 -8.88
N ALA A 56 13.29 -29.01 -8.18
CA ALA A 56 13.76 -28.35 -6.97
C ALA A 56 13.90 -29.32 -5.79
N LYS A 57 14.82 -29.01 -4.87
CA LYS A 57 15.01 -29.80 -3.65
C LYS A 57 13.74 -29.80 -2.81
N LYS A 58 13.40 -30.95 -2.21
CA LYS A 58 12.22 -31.09 -1.33
C LYS A 58 12.17 -30.02 -0.23
N SER A 59 13.31 -29.68 0.38
CA SER A 59 13.40 -28.63 1.40
C SER A 59 12.98 -27.25 0.90
N ASP A 60 13.34 -26.92 -0.34
CA ASP A 60 13.09 -25.60 -0.92
C ASP A 60 11.63 -25.48 -1.35
N ARG A 61 11.07 -26.58 -1.87
CA ARG A 61 9.63 -26.69 -2.16
C ARG A 61 8.77 -26.53 -0.92
N LEU A 62 9.14 -27.18 0.19
CA LEU A 62 8.41 -27.05 1.46
C LEU A 62 8.44 -25.61 1.99
N LYS A 63 9.62 -24.98 2.01
CA LYS A 63 9.74 -23.56 2.39
C LYS A 63 8.92 -22.65 1.49
N ALA A 64 8.86 -22.95 0.20
CA ALA A 64 8.06 -22.17 -0.74
C ALA A 64 6.55 -22.31 -0.47
N ILE A 65 6.08 -23.52 -0.15
CA ILE A 65 4.68 -23.75 0.29
C ILE A 65 4.36 -22.94 1.55
N ASP A 66 5.23 -22.99 2.56
CA ASP A 66 5.04 -22.25 3.81
C ASP A 66 4.95 -20.74 3.56
N ARG A 67 5.77 -20.21 2.64
CA ARG A 67 5.75 -18.80 2.24
C ARG A 67 4.48 -18.42 1.48
N VAL A 68 3.96 -19.30 0.61
CA VAL A 68 2.67 -19.07 -0.06
C VAL A 68 1.54 -18.99 0.97
N ALA A 69 1.52 -19.89 1.96
CA ALA A 69 0.52 -19.85 3.04
C ALA A 69 0.58 -18.54 3.83
N LEU A 70 1.78 -18.08 4.20
CA LEU A 70 1.96 -16.79 4.87
C LEU A 70 1.46 -15.60 4.02
N ILE A 71 1.70 -15.63 2.71
CA ILE A 71 1.22 -14.58 1.80
C ILE A 71 -0.32 -14.58 1.76
N ASP A 72 -0.95 -15.75 1.73
CA ASP A 72 -2.41 -15.88 1.75
C ASP A 72 -3.01 -15.32 3.06
N GLU A 73 -2.36 -15.55 4.21
CA GLU A 73 -2.73 -14.94 5.49
C GLU A 73 -2.62 -13.41 5.46
N ILE A 74 -1.53 -12.86 4.90
CA ILE A 74 -1.34 -11.41 4.76
C ILE A 74 -2.43 -10.80 3.88
N LEU A 75 -2.75 -11.43 2.75
CA LEU A 75 -3.81 -10.95 1.85
C LEU A 75 -5.18 -11.02 2.52
N THR A 76 -5.45 -12.10 3.26
CA THR A 76 -6.68 -12.26 4.05
C THR A 76 -6.81 -11.18 5.12
N TYR A 77 -5.71 -10.85 5.82
CA TYR A 77 -5.70 -9.75 6.79
C TYR A 77 -6.00 -8.40 6.13
N ILE A 78 -5.35 -8.10 5.00
CA ILE A 78 -5.56 -6.85 4.26
C ILE A 78 -7.01 -6.74 3.76
N LEU A 79 -7.60 -7.81 3.23
CA LEU A 79 -8.97 -7.82 2.73
C LEU A 79 -10.02 -7.64 3.85
N ASN A 80 -9.73 -8.19 5.03
CA ASN A 80 -10.61 -8.09 6.18
C ASN A 80 -10.31 -6.86 7.06
N TYR A 81 -9.29 -6.07 6.70
CA TYR A 81 -8.97 -4.85 7.43
C TYR A 81 -10.13 -3.88 7.34
N LYS A 82 -10.73 -3.60 8.49
CA LYS A 82 -11.67 -2.49 8.68
C LYS A 82 -10.92 -1.45 9.49
N GLU A 83 -10.89 -0.23 8.97
CA GLU A 83 -10.43 0.91 9.74
C GLU A 83 -11.37 1.04 10.95
N ASN A 84 -10.88 0.74 12.15
CA ASN A 84 -11.64 1.03 13.35
C ASN A 84 -11.58 2.55 13.51
N GLU A 85 -12.71 3.24 13.47
CA GLU A 85 -12.82 4.71 13.63
C GLU A 85 -12.39 5.22 15.02
N ASN A 86 -11.67 4.42 15.83
CA ASN A 86 -11.44 4.64 17.26
C ASN A 86 -9.95 4.71 17.70
N ASP A 87 -8.96 4.69 16.78
CA ASP A 87 -7.55 4.90 17.13
C ASP A 87 -6.98 6.22 16.58
#